data_AF-A0A8J7EFG5-F1
#
_entry.id   AF-A0A8J7EFG5-F1
#
_cell.length_a   1.000
_cell.length_b   1.000
_cell.length_c   1.000
_cell.angle_alpha   90.00
_cell.angle_beta   90.00
_cell.angle_gamma   90.00
#
_symmetry.space_group_name_H-M   'P 1'
#
loop_
_entity.id
_entity.type
_entity.pdbx_description
1 polymer ?
#
loop_
_entity_poly.entity_id
_entity_poly.type
_entity_poly.pdbx_seq_one_letter_code
_entity_poly.pdbx_strand_id
1 'polypeptide(L)'
;MKAVLKSLLIGSLVTLSLPALAENPRIEIDYETEALTNRAIEQGPVRVVASYTPINYEAEEIGDNLTLQLFYNNELQLTATDTAAMFAGIELMDLDSDGTPEVVVQTFTGGAHCCLAYTTYTWQDEQFNPIYFGYLDGGGGEFVDLNSDGLMEFVTLDNAFFYSFSSYAGSHPPSVILTYENGEYRDTTTQFTDYLDDMAAGMRFTIEDPEFADRGSDKNGVLAGYVAQSIRLGQYRNAWQYMLAHYDRTDDWGLETYDDNGDVAEQYADFPTALYAFLKDLGYLDVNGRPQPQVDRSPVVPERNTF
;
A
#
# COMPACT_ATOMS: atom_id res chain seq x y z
N MET A 1 -5.42 47.24 55.87
CA MET A 1 -4.76 46.40 56.88
C MET A 1 -4.47 45.06 56.22
N LYS A 2 -3.20 44.65 56.22
CA LYS A 2 -2.62 43.33 55.84
C LYS A 2 -2.60 42.92 54.36
N ALA A 3 -1.38 43.00 53.83
CA ALA A 3 -0.83 42.24 52.71
C ALA A 3 -0.64 40.75 53.06
N VAL A 4 -0.64 39.87 52.06
CA VAL A 4 0.34 38.75 51.95
C VAL A 4 0.66 38.52 50.46
N LEU A 5 1.95 38.47 50.18
CA LEU A 5 2.63 38.25 48.91
C LEU A 5 3.09 36.77 48.81
N LYS A 6 3.44 36.34 47.59
CA LYS A 6 4.22 35.14 47.18
C LYS A 6 3.36 33.92 46.85
N SER A 7 3.46 33.31 45.67
CA SER A 7 4.72 32.88 45.04
C SER A 7 4.52 32.54 43.54
N LEU A 8 5.39 33.08 42.67
CA LEU A 8 5.65 32.51 41.35
C LEU A 8 6.50 31.24 41.54
N LEU A 9 6.02 30.09 41.09
CA LEU A 9 6.89 29.00 40.66
C LEU A 9 6.91 29.01 39.13
N ILE A 10 8.05 29.48 38.60
CA ILE A 10 8.47 29.24 37.23
C ILE A 10 8.97 27.80 37.21
N GLY A 11 8.12 26.89 36.75
CA GLY A 11 8.56 25.55 36.36
C GLY A 11 9.16 25.64 34.97
N SER A 12 10.48 25.65 34.86
CA SER A 12 11.17 25.37 33.60
C SER A 12 10.85 23.94 33.19
N LEU A 13 9.92 23.78 32.24
CA LEU A 13 9.80 22.56 31.47
C LEU A 13 11.04 22.51 30.57
N VAL A 14 12.02 21.70 30.95
CA VAL A 14 13.05 21.25 30.01
C VAL A 14 12.32 20.29 29.07
N THR A 15 11.83 20.81 27.95
CA THR A 15 11.47 19.97 26.81
C THR A 15 12.77 19.37 26.30
N LEU A 16 13.06 18.12 26.67
CA LEU A 16 13.97 17.30 25.90
C LEU A 16 13.32 17.18 24.52
N SER A 17 13.75 18.01 23.57
CA SER A 17 13.44 17.78 22.17
C SER A 17 14.12 16.47 21.81
N LEU A 18 13.34 15.40 21.72
CA LEU A 18 13.71 14.28 20.86
C LEU A 18 14.10 14.91 19.51
N PRO A 19 15.25 14.55 18.92
CA PRO A 19 15.50 14.98 17.55
C PRO A 19 14.31 14.50 16.74
N ALA A 20 13.60 15.44 16.10
CA ALA A 20 12.72 15.07 15.01
C ALA A 20 13.59 14.27 14.05
N LEU A 21 13.18 13.03 13.74
CA LEU A 21 13.73 12.33 12.60
C LEU A 21 13.63 13.33 11.43
N ALA A 22 14.75 13.64 10.80
CA ALA A 22 14.73 14.56 9.68
C ALA A 22 13.84 13.91 8.61
N GLU A 23 12.79 14.61 8.20
CA GLU A 23 11.94 14.13 7.11
C GLU A 23 12.81 13.85 5.88
N ASN A 24 12.58 12.69 5.27
CA ASN A 24 13.23 12.30 4.02
C ASN A 24 13.06 13.40 2.95
N PRO A 25 14.12 13.77 2.22
CA PRO A 25 14.02 14.74 1.14
C PRO A 25 12.98 14.28 0.09
N ARG A 26 12.02 15.15 -0.21
CA ARG A 26 10.91 14.84 -1.11
C ARG A 26 10.54 15.98 -2.07
N ILE A 27 9.98 15.60 -3.20
CA ILE A 27 9.28 16.47 -4.14
C ILE A 27 7.87 15.91 -4.29
N GLU A 28 6.88 16.74 -4.00
CA GLU A 28 5.47 16.41 -4.19
C GLU A 28 4.91 17.22 -5.36
N ILE A 29 4.11 16.55 -6.18
CA ILE A 29 3.34 17.11 -7.28
C ILE A 29 1.88 16.78 -6.99
N ASP A 30 1.04 17.80 -7.04
CA ASP A 30 -0.40 17.72 -6.86
C ASP A 30 -1.15 18.45 -7.99
N TYR A 31 -2.47 18.51 -7.87
CA TYR A 31 -3.35 19.15 -8.86
C TYR A 31 -3.17 20.68 -8.97
N GLU A 32 -2.48 21.32 -8.02
CA GLU A 32 -2.18 22.76 -8.03
C GLU A 32 -0.74 23.04 -8.51
N THR A 33 0.07 22.00 -8.66
CA THR A 33 1.48 22.12 -8.99
C THR A 33 1.67 22.59 -10.43
N GLU A 34 2.22 23.81 -10.59
CA GLU A 34 2.65 24.34 -11.88
C GLU A 34 3.86 23.56 -12.44
N ALA A 35 4.26 23.87 -13.68
CA ALA A 35 5.43 23.23 -14.28
C ALA A 35 6.70 23.41 -13.41
N LEU A 36 7.38 22.30 -13.15
CA LEU A 36 8.63 22.25 -12.40
C LEU A 36 9.78 22.03 -13.37
N THR A 37 10.87 22.78 -13.22
CA THR A 37 12.07 22.61 -14.04
C THR A 37 13.28 22.44 -13.13
N ASN A 38 13.96 21.30 -13.28
CA ASN A 38 15.20 20.96 -12.59
C ASN A 38 15.14 21.13 -11.05
N ARG A 39 14.02 20.75 -10.44
CA ARG A 39 13.90 20.71 -8.98
C ARG A 39 14.75 19.57 -8.44
N ALA A 40 15.62 19.83 -7.48
CA ALA A 40 16.56 18.83 -6.97
C ALA A 40 16.34 18.50 -5.49
N ILE A 41 16.52 17.23 -5.15
CA ILE A 41 16.65 16.69 -3.79
C ILE A 41 17.90 15.81 -3.72
N GLU A 42 18.56 15.75 -2.56
CA GLU A 42 19.81 15.02 -2.35
C GLU A 42 19.87 14.47 -0.93
N GLN A 43 20.41 13.25 -0.81
CA GLN A 43 20.73 12.60 0.46
C GLN A 43 21.91 11.67 0.23
N GLY A 44 22.97 11.84 1.03
CA GLY A 44 24.19 11.05 0.89
C GLY A 44 24.77 11.17 -0.53
N PRO A 45 25.09 10.04 -1.20
CA PRO A 45 25.67 10.04 -2.55
C PRO A 45 24.63 10.22 -3.66
N VAL A 46 23.33 10.18 -3.36
CA VAL A 46 22.25 10.19 -4.37
C VAL A 46 21.62 11.58 -4.47
N ARG A 47 21.50 12.05 -5.70
CA ARG A 47 20.76 13.28 -6.04
C ARG A 47 19.79 13.01 -7.17
N VAL A 48 18.56 13.51 -7.03
CA VAL A 48 17.53 13.43 -8.07
C VAL A 48 17.20 14.84 -8.55
N VAL A 49 17.11 15.01 -9.87
CA VAL A 49 16.61 16.24 -10.50
C VAL A 49 15.35 15.91 -11.27
N ALA A 50 14.25 16.51 -10.89
CA ALA A 50 12.93 16.31 -11.48
C ALA A 50 12.49 17.53 -12.30
N SER A 51 11.87 17.25 -13.45
CA SER A 51 11.11 18.24 -14.21
C SER A 51 9.73 17.67 -14.50
N TYR A 52 8.70 18.48 -14.35
CA TYR A 52 7.30 18.09 -14.51
C TYR A 52 6.55 19.15 -15.33
N THR A 53 5.68 18.70 -16.22
CA THR A 53 4.76 19.57 -16.95
C THR A 53 3.33 19.05 -16.75
N PRO A 54 2.37 19.88 -16.30
CA PRO A 54 0.98 19.44 -16.18
C PRO A 54 0.41 18.89 -17.50
N ILE A 55 -0.37 17.81 -17.41
CA ILE A 55 -0.98 17.19 -18.59
C ILE A 55 -1.98 18.17 -19.22
N ASN A 56 -1.86 18.35 -20.53
CA ASN A 56 -2.90 19.00 -21.33
C ASN A 56 -3.89 17.93 -21.81
N TYR A 57 -5.02 17.78 -21.12
CA TYR A 57 -6.05 16.79 -21.45
C TYR A 57 -6.74 17.01 -22.80
N GLU A 58 -6.52 18.16 -23.45
CA GLU A 58 -7.02 18.45 -24.81
C GLU A 58 -6.02 18.04 -25.91
N ALA A 59 -4.84 17.54 -25.54
CA ALA A 59 -3.83 17.08 -26.50
C ALA A 59 -4.24 15.76 -27.17
N GLU A 60 -3.84 15.57 -28.43
CA GLU A 60 -4.11 14.33 -29.19
C GLU A 60 -3.36 13.11 -28.60
N GLU A 61 -2.21 13.34 -27.98
CA GLU A 61 -1.43 12.32 -27.28
C GLU A 61 -0.96 12.86 -25.92
N ILE A 62 -1.11 12.02 -24.89
CA ILE A 62 -0.55 12.25 -23.56
C ILE A 62 0.71 11.37 -23.47
N GLY A 63 1.87 12.02 -23.50
CA GLY A 63 3.16 11.35 -23.25
C GLY A 63 3.62 11.54 -21.81
N ASP A 64 4.78 10.98 -21.50
CA ASP A 64 5.43 11.19 -20.21
C ASP A 64 5.63 12.67 -19.94
N ASN A 65 5.16 13.10 -18.77
CA ASN A 65 5.16 14.48 -18.35
C ASN A 65 5.97 14.70 -17.07
N LEU A 66 6.59 13.64 -16.55
CA LEU A 66 7.60 13.67 -15.49
C LEU A 66 8.94 13.13 -16.04
N THR A 67 10.02 13.86 -15.80
CA THR A 67 11.39 13.44 -16.12
C THR A 67 12.24 13.47 -14.86
N LEU A 68 13.00 12.40 -14.65
CA LEU A 68 13.89 12.20 -13.51
C LEU A 68 15.32 12.00 -14.02
N GLN A 69 16.27 12.73 -13.46
CA GLN A 69 17.70 12.51 -13.66
C GLN A 69 18.30 12.08 -12.32
N LEU A 70 18.80 10.85 -12.26
CA LEU A 70 19.33 10.22 -11.06
C LEU A 70 20.85 10.27 -11.12
N PHE A 71 21.45 10.84 -10.09
CA PHE A 71 22.89 11.02 -9.96
C PHE A 71 23.42 10.20 -8.79
N TYR A 72 24.60 9.63 -8.96
CA TYR A 72 25.39 9.04 -7.88
C TYR A 72 26.76 9.74 -7.85
N ASN A 73 27.19 10.23 -6.69
CA ASN A 73 28.42 11.00 -6.51
C ASN A 73 28.60 12.15 -7.53
N ASN A 74 27.50 12.87 -7.80
CA ASN A 74 27.41 13.98 -8.76
C ASN A 74 27.56 13.60 -10.25
N GLU A 75 27.65 12.33 -10.60
CA GLU A 75 27.64 11.87 -11.98
C GLU A 75 26.23 11.42 -12.37
N LEU A 76 25.76 11.81 -13.56
CA LEU A 76 24.46 11.38 -14.07
C LEU A 76 24.54 9.91 -14.45
N GLN A 77 23.69 9.08 -13.85
CA GLN A 77 23.70 7.64 -14.04
C GLN A 77 22.48 7.16 -14.82
N LEU A 78 21.30 7.73 -14.56
CA LEU A 78 20.06 7.34 -15.22
C LEU A 78 19.20 8.57 -15.53
N THR A 79 18.54 8.57 -16.69
CA THR A 79 17.40 9.43 -16.97
C THR A 79 16.18 8.55 -17.18
N ALA A 80 15.13 8.78 -16.41
CA ALA A 80 13.87 8.06 -16.49
C ALA A 80 12.73 9.04 -16.75
N THR A 81 11.65 8.54 -17.34
CA THR A 81 10.42 9.29 -17.59
C THR A 81 9.23 8.52 -17.08
N ASP A 82 8.18 9.24 -16.72
CA ASP A 82 6.93 8.68 -16.23
C ASP A 82 5.75 9.58 -16.57
N THR A 83 4.55 9.02 -16.49
CA THR A 83 3.31 9.76 -16.58
C THR A 83 2.73 9.97 -15.19
N ALA A 84 2.60 11.23 -14.80
CA ALA A 84 1.95 11.68 -13.57
C ALA A 84 0.68 12.45 -13.93
N ALA A 85 -0.50 11.83 -13.77
CA ALA A 85 -1.76 12.43 -14.19
C ALA A 85 -2.11 13.67 -13.36
N MET A 86 -2.18 13.51 -12.04
CA MET A 86 -2.53 14.60 -11.11
C MET A 86 -1.61 14.64 -9.90
N PHE A 87 -1.01 13.51 -9.54
CA PHE A 87 -0.17 13.40 -8.36
C PHE A 87 1.09 12.61 -8.67
N ALA A 88 2.20 13.04 -8.10
CA ALA A 88 3.42 12.25 -8.03
C ALA A 88 4.22 12.62 -6.78
N GLY A 89 4.95 11.63 -6.25
CA GLY A 89 5.88 11.80 -5.16
C GLY A 89 7.25 11.28 -5.58
N ILE A 90 8.32 12.00 -5.22
CA ILE A 90 9.70 11.56 -5.40
C ILE A 90 10.39 11.74 -4.07
N GLU A 91 10.88 10.66 -3.49
CA GLU A 91 11.47 10.67 -2.16
C GLU A 91 12.80 9.90 -2.14
N LEU A 92 13.74 10.38 -1.35
CA LEU A 92 14.98 9.67 -1.03
C LEU A 92 14.83 9.01 0.33
N MET A 93 14.95 7.69 0.39
CA MET A 93 14.82 6.92 1.64
C MET A 93 15.91 5.86 1.69
N ASP A 94 16.64 5.76 2.80
CA ASP A 94 17.57 4.65 3.05
C ASP A 94 16.77 3.49 3.65
N LEU A 95 16.31 2.57 2.79
CA LEU A 95 15.29 1.58 3.14
C LEU A 95 15.85 0.36 3.89
N ASP A 96 17.16 0.11 3.81
CA ASP A 96 17.85 -0.99 4.49
C ASP A 96 19.03 -0.55 5.39
N SER A 97 19.17 0.77 5.61
CA SER A 97 20.21 1.39 6.45
C SER A 97 21.64 1.10 5.99
N ASP A 98 21.86 0.93 4.68
CA ASP A 98 23.19 0.74 4.11
C ASP A 98 23.97 2.06 3.91
N GLY A 99 23.30 3.21 4.11
CA GLY A 99 23.86 4.56 3.95
C GLY A 99 23.68 5.15 2.55
N THR A 100 23.07 4.41 1.62
CA THR A 100 22.72 4.83 0.26
C THR A 100 21.20 4.86 0.13
N PRO A 101 20.58 6.03 -0.05
CA PRO A 101 19.13 6.08 -0.17
C PRO A 101 18.64 5.58 -1.53
N GLU A 102 17.57 4.80 -1.52
CA GLU A 102 16.73 4.51 -2.68
C GLU A 102 15.97 5.76 -3.14
N VAL A 103 15.71 5.82 -4.45
CA VAL A 103 14.78 6.79 -5.03
C VAL A 103 13.42 6.14 -5.18
N VAL A 104 12.46 6.52 -4.34
CA VAL A 104 11.08 6.05 -4.42
C VAL A 104 10.26 7.05 -5.23
N VAL A 105 9.65 6.56 -6.31
CA VAL A 105 8.78 7.36 -7.19
C VAL A 105 7.37 6.78 -7.15
N GLN A 106 6.42 7.62 -6.77
CA GLN A 106 4.99 7.34 -6.80
C GLN A 106 4.35 8.16 -7.92
N THR A 107 3.54 7.56 -8.78
CA THR A 107 2.77 8.27 -9.82
C THR A 107 1.33 7.81 -9.82
N PHE A 108 0.42 8.77 -10.04
CA PHE A 108 -0.98 8.47 -10.25
C PHE A 108 -1.29 8.36 -11.74
N THR A 109 -1.84 7.21 -12.15
CA THR A 109 -2.17 6.94 -13.56
C THR A 109 -3.47 7.61 -14.03
N GLY A 110 -4.31 8.09 -13.11
CA GLY A 110 -5.61 8.70 -13.43
C GLY A 110 -6.83 7.78 -13.27
N GLY A 111 -6.65 6.55 -12.79
CA GLY A 111 -7.76 5.62 -12.55
C GLY A 111 -8.63 5.95 -11.33
N ALA A 112 -9.88 5.48 -11.31
CA ALA A 112 -10.90 5.91 -10.34
C ALA A 112 -10.65 5.47 -8.89
N HIS A 113 -9.78 4.49 -8.66
CA HIS A 113 -9.57 3.85 -7.36
C HIS A 113 -8.17 4.08 -6.80
N CYS A 114 -7.62 5.26 -7.13
CA CYS A 114 -6.28 5.67 -6.73
C CYS A 114 -5.20 4.75 -7.32
N CYS A 115 -5.35 4.32 -8.59
CA CYS A 115 -4.45 3.46 -9.35
C CYS A 115 -3.02 4.02 -9.39
N LEU A 116 -2.29 3.80 -8.31
CA LEU A 116 -0.98 4.35 -8.04
C LEU A 116 0.06 3.35 -8.50
N ALA A 117 1.11 3.86 -9.11
CA ALA A 117 2.27 3.08 -9.49
C ALA A 117 3.45 3.53 -8.63
N TYR A 118 4.22 2.56 -8.16
CA TYR A 118 5.49 2.81 -7.49
C TYR A 118 6.63 2.27 -8.34
N THR A 119 7.75 2.99 -8.37
CA THR A 119 9.03 2.33 -8.64
C THR A 119 10.13 2.85 -7.75
N THR A 120 10.92 1.90 -7.27
CA THR A 120 12.09 2.16 -6.43
C THR A 120 13.32 1.99 -7.29
N TYR A 121 14.18 3.00 -7.37
CA TYR A 121 15.51 2.86 -7.98
C TYR A 121 16.53 2.65 -6.88
N THR A 122 17.21 1.50 -6.91
CA THR A 122 18.30 1.16 -5.99
C THR A 122 19.65 1.27 -6.70
N TRP A 123 20.68 1.71 -6.00
CA TRP A 123 22.04 1.78 -6.52
C TRP A 123 22.80 0.48 -6.23
N GLN A 124 22.94 -0.38 -7.24
CA GLN A 124 23.69 -1.64 -7.13
C GLN A 124 24.46 -1.91 -8.42
N ASP A 125 25.60 -2.61 -8.32
CA ASP A 125 26.44 -2.96 -9.46
C ASP A 125 26.81 -1.74 -10.35
N GLU A 126 27.09 -0.60 -9.71
CA GLU A 126 27.44 0.67 -10.35
C GLU A 126 26.35 1.26 -11.28
N GLN A 127 25.08 0.92 -11.04
CA GLN A 127 23.94 1.46 -11.78
C GLN A 127 22.68 1.58 -10.92
N PHE A 128 21.72 2.40 -11.37
CA PHE A 128 20.37 2.40 -10.79
C PHE A 128 19.52 1.29 -11.39
N ASN A 129 19.09 0.35 -10.56
CA ASN A 129 18.19 -0.75 -10.94
C ASN A 129 16.76 -0.41 -10.50
N PRO A 130 15.78 -0.37 -11.43
CA PRO A 130 14.39 -0.13 -11.08
C PRO A 130 13.72 -1.41 -10.55
N ILE A 131 12.90 -1.24 -9.52
CA ILE A 131 11.97 -2.23 -9.00
C ILE A 131 10.58 -1.69 -9.21
N TYR A 132 9.80 -2.36 -10.05
CA TYR A 132 8.45 -1.91 -10.43
C TYR A 132 7.40 -2.58 -9.55
N PHE A 133 6.43 -1.80 -9.13
CA PHE A 133 5.20 -2.30 -8.54
C PHE A 133 4.14 -2.31 -9.62
N GLY A 134 3.21 -3.26 -9.54
CA GLY A 134 1.95 -3.23 -10.26
C GLY A 134 1.12 -2.02 -9.88
N TYR A 135 0.01 -1.82 -10.60
CA TYR A 135 -0.94 -0.79 -10.23
C TYR A 135 -1.66 -1.19 -8.94
N LEU A 136 -1.67 -0.27 -7.98
CA LEU A 136 -2.23 -0.47 -6.66
C LEU A 136 -3.43 0.45 -6.48
N ASP A 137 -4.58 -0.16 -6.23
CA ASP A 137 -5.79 0.53 -5.80
C ASP A 137 -5.76 0.74 -4.27
N GLY A 138 -6.72 1.51 -3.76
CA GLY A 138 -6.99 1.58 -2.31
C GLY A 138 -6.08 2.57 -1.60
N GLY A 139 -5.65 3.60 -2.32
CA GLY A 139 -4.63 4.54 -1.84
C GLY A 139 -3.21 4.11 -2.16
N GLY A 140 -3.01 2.98 -2.85
CA GLY A 140 -1.73 2.57 -3.42
C GLY A 140 -0.70 2.03 -2.42
N GLY A 141 -0.89 2.29 -1.13
CA GLY A 141 0.05 1.95 -0.07
C GLY A 141 0.93 3.13 0.34
N GLU A 142 1.66 2.96 1.43
CA GLU A 142 2.47 4.00 2.06
C GLU A 142 3.72 3.41 2.71
N PHE A 143 4.77 4.22 2.86
CA PHE A 143 5.96 3.87 3.63
C PHE A 143 5.77 4.31 5.07
N VAL A 144 5.87 3.37 6.03
CA VAL A 144 5.68 3.63 7.47
C VAL A 144 6.67 2.78 8.26
N ASP A 145 7.33 3.38 9.25
CA ASP A 145 8.09 2.65 10.27
C ASP A 145 7.11 2.07 11.29
N LEU A 146 6.63 0.85 11.03
CA LEU A 146 5.56 0.21 11.82
C LEU A 146 6.05 -0.26 13.19
N ASN A 147 7.32 -0.63 13.29
CA ASN A 147 7.89 -1.25 14.49
C ASN A 147 8.83 -0.31 15.27
N SER A 148 9.01 0.93 14.80
CA SER A 148 9.90 1.96 15.37
C SER A 148 11.39 1.56 15.40
N ASP A 149 11.85 0.76 14.43
CA ASP A 149 13.26 0.37 14.29
C ASP A 149 14.09 1.33 13.43
N GLY A 150 13.43 2.30 12.79
CA GLY A 150 14.04 3.32 11.94
C GLY A 150 14.12 2.93 10.47
N LEU A 151 13.64 1.75 10.08
CA LEU A 151 13.42 1.34 8.70
C LEU A 151 11.96 1.55 8.32
N MET A 152 11.70 1.80 7.04
CA MET A 152 10.35 2.01 6.55
C MET A 152 9.82 0.74 5.88
N GLU A 153 8.65 0.26 6.31
CA GLU A 153 7.91 -0.77 5.61
C GLU A 153 6.98 -0.17 4.56
N PHE A 154 6.85 -0.85 3.42
CA PHE A 154 5.79 -0.53 2.47
C PHE A 154 4.51 -1.28 2.82
N VAL A 155 3.49 -0.56 3.26
CA VAL A 155 2.19 -1.06 3.68
C VAL A 155 1.18 -0.87 2.57
N THR A 156 0.57 -1.94 2.09
CA THR A 156 -0.45 -1.92 1.03
C THR A 156 -1.50 -3.02 1.25
N LEU A 157 -2.28 -3.33 0.21
CA LEU A 157 -3.43 -4.21 0.25
C LEU A 157 -3.33 -5.32 -0.83
N ASP A 158 -3.86 -6.50 -0.52
CA ASP A 158 -4.00 -7.57 -1.52
C ASP A 158 -5.14 -7.24 -2.50
N ASN A 159 -4.78 -6.62 -3.63
CA ASN A 159 -5.71 -6.05 -4.59
C ASN A 159 -6.68 -7.08 -5.20
N ALA A 160 -6.37 -8.38 -5.13
CA ALA A 160 -7.27 -9.43 -5.58
C ALA A 160 -8.62 -9.44 -4.83
N PHE A 161 -8.68 -8.87 -3.62
CA PHE A 161 -9.92 -8.81 -2.85
C PHE A 161 -10.88 -7.69 -3.30
N PHE A 162 -10.39 -6.69 -4.05
CA PHE A 162 -11.28 -5.69 -4.64
C PHE A 162 -12.23 -6.36 -5.63
N TYR A 163 -13.52 -6.02 -5.57
CA TYR A 163 -14.58 -6.56 -6.43
C TYR A 163 -14.89 -8.05 -6.31
N SER A 164 -14.14 -8.81 -5.51
CA SER A 164 -14.33 -10.27 -5.44
C SER A 164 -15.62 -10.67 -4.72
N PHE A 165 -15.99 -9.98 -3.63
CA PHE A 165 -17.17 -10.34 -2.82
C PHE A 165 -18.02 -9.14 -2.39
N SER A 166 -17.82 -7.99 -3.03
CA SER A 166 -18.61 -6.78 -2.86
C SER A 166 -18.20 -5.76 -3.93
N SER A 167 -18.88 -4.61 -3.98
CA SER A 167 -18.38 -3.42 -4.67
C SER A 167 -16.99 -3.00 -4.16
N TYR A 168 -16.30 -2.13 -4.91
CA TYR A 168 -15.03 -1.55 -4.47
C TYR A 168 -15.12 -0.93 -3.07
N ALA A 169 -16.16 -0.13 -2.82
CA ALA A 169 -16.37 0.56 -1.55
C ALA A 169 -16.69 -0.39 -0.38
N GLY A 170 -17.22 -1.59 -0.66
CA GLY A 170 -17.48 -2.62 0.35
C GLY A 170 -16.34 -3.63 0.51
N SER A 171 -15.34 -3.59 -0.36
CA SER A 171 -14.17 -4.48 -0.29
C SER A 171 -13.22 -4.01 0.81
N HIS A 172 -12.78 -4.93 1.67
CA HIS A 172 -11.75 -4.66 2.68
C HIS A 172 -10.62 -5.67 2.54
N PRO A 173 -9.66 -5.47 1.60
CA PRO A 173 -8.56 -6.42 1.42
C PRO A 173 -7.72 -6.64 2.68
N PRO A 174 -7.09 -7.81 2.84
CA PRO A 174 -6.07 -8.01 3.87
C PRO A 174 -4.83 -7.17 3.56
N SER A 175 -4.11 -6.81 4.62
CA SER A 175 -2.87 -6.04 4.51
C SER A 175 -1.74 -6.88 3.89
N VAL A 176 -0.86 -6.18 3.18
CA VAL A 176 0.41 -6.68 2.66
C VAL A 176 1.48 -5.72 3.13
N ILE A 177 2.50 -6.22 3.82
CA ILE A 177 3.60 -5.40 4.34
C ILE A 177 4.89 -5.95 3.78
N LEU A 178 5.65 -5.08 3.13
CA LEU A 178 6.92 -5.42 2.51
C LEU A 178 8.06 -4.72 3.24
N THR A 179 9.10 -5.47 3.55
CA THR A 179 10.39 -4.91 3.96
C THR A 179 11.33 -4.94 2.77
N TYR A 180 12.20 -3.96 2.69
CA TYR A 180 13.26 -3.88 1.69
C TYR A 180 14.60 -4.30 2.30
N GLU A 181 15.35 -5.15 1.62
CA GLU A 181 16.71 -5.52 2.02
C GLU A 181 17.54 -5.85 0.78
N ASN A 182 18.68 -5.17 0.61
CA ASN A 182 19.69 -5.48 -0.41
C ASN A 182 19.10 -5.62 -1.82
N GLY A 183 18.32 -4.65 -2.28
CA GLY A 183 17.82 -4.63 -3.66
C GLY A 183 16.47 -5.32 -3.87
N GLU A 184 15.86 -5.89 -2.83
CA GLU A 184 14.65 -6.70 -2.96
C GLU A 184 13.59 -6.31 -1.92
N TYR A 185 12.33 -6.22 -2.36
CA TYR A 185 11.20 -6.23 -1.44
C TYR A 185 10.75 -7.66 -1.15
N ARG A 186 10.39 -7.93 0.10
CA ARG A 186 9.88 -9.23 0.53
C ARG A 186 8.60 -9.05 1.33
N ASP A 187 7.57 -9.84 1.03
CA ASP A 187 6.38 -9.92 1.89
C ASP A 187 6.79 -10.46 3.27
N THR A 188 6.77 -9.58 4.25
CA THR A 188 7.09 -9.86 5.66
C THR A 188 5.89 -9.59 6.55
N THR A 189 4.69 -9.59 5.98
CA THR A 189 3.42 -9.27 6.64
C THR A 189 3.25 -9.98 7.98
N THR A 190 3.62 -11.26 8.07
CA THR A 190 3.47 -12.07 9.29
C THR A 190 4.35 -11.62 10.47
N GLN A 191 5.31 -10.72 10.26
CA GLN A 191 6.17 -10.16 11.30
C GLN A 191 5.50 -9.01 12.07
N PHE A 192 4.48 -8.37 11.50
CA PHE A 192 3.82 -7.18 12.05
C PHE A 192 2.47 -7.52 12.69
N THR A 193 2.47 -8.46 13.64
CA THR A 193 1.23 -9.04 14.19
C THR A 193 0.32 -8.01 14.86
N ASP A 194 0.88 -7.01 15.54
CA ASP A 194 0.09 -5.97 16.22
C ASP A 194 -0.72 -5.14 15.21
N TYR A 195 -0.08 -4.71 14.12
CA TYR A 195 -0.75 -4.04 13.01
C TYR A 195 -1.84 -4.94 12.40
N LEU A 196 -1.53 -6.22 12.19
CA LEU A 196 -2.49 -7.14 11.59
C LEU A 196 -3.71 -7.38 12.48
N ASP A 197 -3.51 -7.52 13.80
CA ASP A 197 -4.57 -7.70 14.79
C ASP A 197 -5.44 -6.43 14.87
N ASP A 198 -4.84 -5.22 14.82
CA ASP A 198 -5.57 -3.96 14.78
C ASP A 198 -6.46 -3.83 13.53
N MET A 199 -5.91 -4.20 12.36
CA MET A 199 -6.69 -4.23 11.11
C MET A 199 -7.84 -5.25 11.18
N ALA A 200 -7.58 -6.45 11.71
CA ALA A 200 -8.61 -7.46 11.91
C ALA A 200 -9.70 -7.00 12.90
N ALA A 201 -9.32 -6.30 13.97
CA ALA A 201 -10.25 -5.70 14.92
C ALA A 201 -11.11 -4.61 14.26
N GLY A 202 -10.51 -3.77 13.43
CA GLY A 202 -11.23 -2.78 12.62
C GLY A 202 -12.27 -3.42 11.68
N MET A 203 -11.90 -4.49 10.97
CA MET A 203 -12.84 -5.23 10.13
C MET A 203 -14.01 -5.82 10.94
N ARG A 204 -13.74 -6.36 12.14
CA ARG A 204 -14.81 -6.85 13.04
C ARG A 204 -15.72 -5.71 13.49
N PHE A 205 -15.15 -4.57 13.86
CA PHE A 205 -15.92 -3.38 14.23
C PHE A 205 -16.86 -2.95 13.10
N THR A 206 -16.38 -2.91 11.85
CA THR A 206 -17.22 -2.62 10.67
C THR A 206 -18.38 -3.60 10.53
N ILE A 207 -18.15 -4.91 10.73
CA ILE A 207 -19.20 -5.93 10.63
C ILE A 207 -20.24 -5.80 11.77
N GLU A 208 -19.80 -5.42 12.97
CA GLU A 208 -20.64 -5.27 14.15
C GLU A 208 -21.40 -3.93 14.20
N ASP A 209 -21.02 -2.95 13.38
CA ASP A 209 -21.70 -1.66 13.25
C ASP A 209 -23.13 -1.85 12.69
N PRO A 210 -24.19 -1.47 13.43
CA PRO A 210 -25.56 -1.55 12.95
C PRO A 210 -25.82 -0.80 11.64
N GLU A 211 -25.17 0.35 11.42
CA GLU A 211 -25.38 1.14 10.19
C GLU A 211 -24.81 0.45 8.96
N PHE A 212 -23.67 -0.23 9.13
CA PHE A 212 -23.12 -1.09 8.09
C PHE A 212 -23.95 -2.36 7.94
N ALA A 213 -24.45 -2.90 9.05
CA ALA A 213 -25.22 -4.14 9.06
C ALA A 213 -26.51 -4.06 8.24
N ASP A 214 -27.12 -2.87 8.17
CA ASP A 214 -28.33 -2.58 7.38
C ASP A 214 -28.06 -2.43 5.87
N ARG A 215 -26.80 -2.34 5.43
CA ARG A 215 -26.44 -2.19 4.00
C ARG A 215 -26.41 -3.49 3.19
N GLY A 216 -26.55 -4.65 3.83
CA GLY A 216 -26.97 -5.94 3.21
C GLY A 216 -26.12 -6.57 2.10
N SER A 217 -25.12 -5.90 1.52
CA SER A 217 -24.34 -6.43 0.38
C SER A 217 -22.82 -6.26 0.49
N ASP A 218 -22.34 -5.59 1.54
CA ASP A 218 -20.91 -5.31 1.70
C ASP A 218 -20.24 -6.18 2.77
N LYS A 219 -21.03 -6.90 3.58
CA LYS A 219 -20.52 -7.76 4.66
C LYS A 219 -19.61 -8.86 4.16
N ASN A 220 -19.95 -9.46 3.02
CA ASN A 220 -19.17 -10.56 2.45
C ASN A 220 -17.79 -10.07 1.98
N GLY A 221 -17.71 -8.86 1.43
CA GLY A 221 -16.44 -8.17 1.13
C GLY A 221 -15.56 -7.99 2.37
N VAL A 222 -16.13 -7.51 3.49
CA VAL A 222 -15.37 -7.36 4.75
C VAL A 222 -14.93 -8.71 5.32
N LEU A 223 -15.84 -9.69 5.30
CA LEU A 223 -15.59 -11.02 5.86
C LEU A 223 -14.54 -11.79 5.07
N ALA A 224 -14.49 -11.64 3.74
CA ALA A 224 -13.45 -12.23 2.90
C ALA A 224 -12.06 -11.74 3.33
N GLY A 225 -11.90 -10.42 3.43
CA GLY A 225 -10.69 -9.78 3.92
C GLY A 225 -10.31 -10.20 5.35
N TYR A 226 -11.28 -10.17 6.26
CA TYR A 226 -11.09 -10.57 7.66
C TYR A 226 -10.58 -12.00 7.80
N VAL A 227 -11.10 -12.94 7.01
CA VAL A 227 -10.62 -14.33 7.01
C VAL A 227 -9.17 -14.40 6.52
N ALA A 228 -8.83 -13.72 5.43
CA ALA A 228 -7.48 -13.72 4.87
C ALA A 228 -6.45 -13.05 5.80
N GLN A 229 -6.81 -11.90 6.37
CA GLN A 229 -6.06 -11.20 7.42
C GLN A 229 -5.79 -12.13 8.61
N SER A 230 -6.84 -12.82 9.07
CA SER A 230 -6.75 -13.76 10.19
C SER A 230 -5.94 -15.02 9.85
N ILE A 231 -5.87 -15.43 8.59
CA ILE A 231 -4.97 -16.52 8.16
C ILE A 231 -3.52 -16.10 8.38
N ARG A 232 -3.15 -14.87 8.03
CA ARG A 232 -1.80 -14.32 8.26
C ARG A 232 -1.43 -14.28 9.75
N LEU A 233 -2.41 -14.09 10.63
CA LEU A 233 -2.28 -14.18 12.09
C LEU A 233 -2.27 -15.62 12.65
N GLY A 234 -2.47 -16.65 11.82
CA GLY A 234 -2.62 -18.04 12.27
C GLY A 234 -3.97 -18.33 12.96
N GLN A 235 -4.96 -17.46 12.81
CA GLN A 235 -6.26 -17.49 13.50
C GLN A 235 -7.42 -18.05 12.63
N TYR A 236 -7.10 -18.70 11.50
CA TYR A 236 -8.07 -19.16 10.49
C TYR A 236 -9.35 -19.81 11.05
N ARG A 237 -9.24 -20.76 11.99
CA ARG A 237 -10.41 -21.50 12.50
C ARG A 237 -11.43 -20.57 13.17
N ASN A 238 -10.96 -19.64 14.00
CA ASN A 238 -11.84 -18.72 14.71
C ASN A 238 -12.47 -17.73 13.73
N ALA A 239 -11.67 -17.22 12.79
CA ALA A 239 -12.15 -16.30 11.77
C ALA A 239 -13.18 -16.94 10.82
N TRP A 240 -12.97 -18.20 10.42
CA TRP A 240 -13.91 -18.95 9.60
C TRP A 240 -15.25 -19.17 10.32
N GLN A 241 -15.22 -19.53 11.61
CA GLN A 241 -16.43 -19.68 12.41
C GLN A 241 -17.19 -18.36 12.57
N TYR A 242 -16.45 -17.26 12.77
CA TYR A 242 -17.03 -15.92 12.80
C TYR A 242 -17.69 -15.58 11.45
N MET A 243 -17.01 -15.82 10.33
CA MET A 243 -17.59 -15.61 9.01
C MET A 243 -18.89 -16.41 8.81
N LEU A 244 -18.92 -17.70 9.16
CA LEU A 244 -20.13 -18.53 9.05
C LEU A 244 -21.32 -18.01 9.88
N ALA A 245 -21.04 -17.32 10.98
CA ALA A 245 -22.06 -16.75 11.84
C ALA A 245 -22.58 -15.38 11.36
N HIS A 246 -21.83 -14.67 10.51
CA HIS A 246 -22.07 -13.26 10.17
C HIS A 246 -22.30 -12.95 8.69
N TYR A 247 -21.96 -13.87 7.76
CA TYR A 247 -22.09 -13.61 6.32
C TYR A 247 -23.54 -13.40 5.88
N ASP A 248 -23.72 -12.58 4.83
CA ASP A 248 -25.03 -12.39 4.22
C ASP A 248 -25.33 -13.57 3.29
N ARG A 249 -26.42 -14.29 3.60
CA ARG A 249 -26.85 -15.48 2.86
C ARG A 249 -27.67 -15.17 1.61
N THR A 250 -28.09 -13.91 1.47
CA THR A 250 -28.95 -13.46 0.38
C THR A 250 -28.18 -12.76 -0.73
N ASP A 251 -26.94 -12.39 -0.44
CA ASP A 251 -26.01 -11.78 -1.39
C ASP A 251 -25.40 -12.85 -2.32
N ASP A 252 -25.47 -12.56 -3.61
CA ASP A 252 -24.99 -13.41 -4.70
C ASP A 252 -23.72 -12.86 -5.40
N TRP A 253 -23.19 -11.73 -4.93
CA TRP A 253 -21.94 -11.18 -5.45
C TRP A 253 -20.77 -12.15 -5.25
N GLY A 254 -19.99 -12.38 -6.30
CA GLY A 254 -18.79 -13.22 -6.22
C GLY A 254 -19.05 -14.72 -6.16
N LEU A 255 -20.30 -15.16 -6.42
CA LEU A 255 -20.64 -16.58 -6.48
C LEU A 255 -20.39 -17.21 -7.86
N GLU A 256 -20.05 -16.42 -8.87
CA GLU A 256 -19.77 -16.89 -10.23
C GLU A 256 -18.35 -16.54 -10.65
N THR A 257 -17.70 -17.45 -11.37
CA THR A 257 -16.47 -17.17 -12.13
C THR A 257 -16.79 -17.19 -13.62
N TYR A 258 -16.07 -16.42 -14.41
CA TYR A 258 -16.30 -16.31 -15.85
C TYR A 258 -15.10 -16.82 -16.65
N ASP A 259 -15.35 -17.43 -17.81
CA ASP A 259 -14.30 -17.80 -18.76
C ASP A 259 -13.87 -16.60 -19.63
N ASP A 260 -12.90 -16.82 -20.52
CA ASP A 260 -12.39 -15.78 -21.43
C ASP A 260 -13.47 -15.21 -22.39
N ASN A 261 -14.60 -15.90 -22.55
CA ASN A 261 -15.73 -15.46 -23.37
C ASN A 261 -16.77 -14.66 -22.57
N GLY A 262 -16.59 -14.56 -21.24
CA GLY A 262 -17.55 -13.94 -20.33
C GLY A 262 -18.73 -14.85 -19.98
N ASP A 263 -18.66 -16.14 -20.30
CA ASP A 263 -19.66 -17.13 -19.90
C ASP A 263 -19.37 -17.62 -18.48
N VAL A 264 -20.41 -17.96 -17.72
CA VAL A 264 -20.25 -18.51 -16.36
C VAL A 264 -19.54 -19.86 -16.44
N ALA A 265 -18.30 -19.90 -15.94
CA ALA A 265 -17.46 -21.09 -15.88
C ALA A 265 -17.78 -21.98 -14.67
N GLU A 266 -18.02 -21.35 -13.52
CA GLU A 266 -18.37 -22.03 -12.27
C GLU A 266 -19.34 -21.16 -11.47
N GLN A 267 -20.28 -21.81 -10.78
CA GLN A 267 -21.23 -21.18 -9.89
C GLN A 267 -21.18 -21.88 -8.53
N TYR A 268 -20.83 -21.13 -7.50
CA TYR A 268 -20.77 -21.60 -6.12
C TYR A 268 -22.15 -21.54 -5.46
N ALA A 269 -22.42 -22.49 -4.58
CA ALA A 269 -23.71 -22.60 -3.89
C ALA A 269 -23.93 -21.47 -2.87
N ASP A 270 -22.86 -20.97 -2.26
CA ASP A 270 -22.88 -19.92 -1.25
C ASP A 270 -21.52 -19.22 -1.11
N PHE A 271 -21.53 -18.08 -0.41
CA PHE A 271 -20.32 -17.29 -0.14
C PHE A 271 -19.21 -18.09 0.55
N PRO A 272 -19.45 -18.91 1.61
CA PRO A 272 -18.39 -19.74 2.20
C PRO A 272 -17.72 -20.68 1.20
N THR A 273 -18.46 -21.26 0.27
CA THR A 273 -17.90 -22.14 -0.77
C THR A 273 -17.04 -21.35 -1.75
N ALA A 274 -17.54 -20.19 -2.21
CA ALA A 274 -16.81 -19.31 -3.12
C ALA A 274 -15.52 -18.75 -2.48
N LEU A 275 -15.62 -18.25 -1.24
CA LEU A 275 -14.48 -17.74 -0.48
C LEU A 275 -13.43 -18.84 -0.23
N TYR A 276 -13.85 -20.08 0.06
CA TYR A 276 -12.92 -21.18 0.24
C TYR A 276 -12.12 -21.48 -1.04
N ALA A 277 -12.78 -21.49 -2.20
CA ALA A 277 -12.13 -21.68 -3.49
C ALA A 277 -11.17 -20.51 -3.80
N PHE A 278 -11.63 -19.28 -3.61
CA PHE A 278 -10.83 -18.07 -3.79
C PHE A 278 -9.57 -18.04 -2.92
N LEU A 279 -9.69 -18.36 -1.62
CA LEU A 279 -8.53 -18.41 -0.72
C LEU A 279 -7.55 -19.52 -1.10
N LYS A 280 -8.01 -20.61 -1.72
CA LYS A 280 -7.13 -21.65 -2.27
C LYS A 280 -6.40 -21.20 -3.53
N ASP A 281 -7.11 -20.56 -4.45
CA ASP A 281 -6.52 -20.00 -5.67
C ASP A 281 -5.44 -18.96 -5.33
N LEU A 282 -5.74 -18.11 -4.34
CA LEU A 282 -4.79 -17.17 -3.79
C LEU A 282 -3.73 -17.80 -2.88
N GLY A 283 -3.76 -19.10 -2.58
CA GLY A 283 -2.74 -19.74 -1.75
C GLY A 283 -2.77 -19.41 -0.26
N TYR A 284 -3.74 -18.62 0.23
CA TYR A 284 -4.04 -18.50 1.67
C TYR A 284 -4.44 -19.84 2.28
N LEU A 285 -4.96 -20.75 1.46
CA LEU A 285 -5.16 -22.16 1.79
C LEU A 285 -4.37 -23.03 0.81
N ASP A 286 -3.71 -24.08 1.31
CA ASP A 286 -3.05 -25.06 0.44
C ASP A 286 -4.06 -25.95 -0.32
N VAL A 287 -3.56 -26.84 -1.18
CA VAL A 287 -4.38 -27.79 -1.96
C VAL A 287 -5.28 -28.67 -1.08
N ASN A 288 -4.92 -28.87 0.19
CA ASN A 288 -5.67 -29.65 1.18
C ASN A 288 -6.54 -28.78 2.10
N GLY A 289 -6.59 -27.46 1.87
CA GLY A 289 -7.36 -26.52 2.70
C GLY A 289 -6.68 -26.11 4.00
N ARG A 290 -5.36 -26.30 4.14
CA ARG A 290 -4.61 -25.88 5.34
C ARG A 290 -4.18 -24.42 5.20
N PRO A 291 -4.41 -23.57 6.23
CA PRO A 291 -4.05 -22.17 6.16
C PRO A 291 -2.54 -21.98 6.01
N GLN A 292 -2.16 -21.05 5.13
CA GLN A 292 -0.79 -20.59 4.92
C GLN A 292 -0.70 -19.15 5.42
N PRO A 293 -0.11 -18.91 6.61
CA PRO A 293 0.04 -17.55 7.12
C PRO A 293 0.97 -16.70 6.25
N GLN A 294 1.99 -17.32 5.66
CA GLN A 294 2.93 -16.68 4.75
C GLN A 294 2.51 -17.00 3.31
N VAL A 295 1.97 -16.00 2.63
CA VAL A 295 1.68 -16.01 1.20
C VAL A 295 2.34 -14.79 0.62
N ASP A 296 3.20 -14.98 -0.37
CA ASP A 296 3.81 -13.86 -1.07
C ASP A 296 2.73 -13.09 -1.85
N ARG A 297 2.50 -11.86 -1.43
CA ARG A 297 1.62 -10.88 -2.10
C ARG A 297 2.35 -9.62 -2.49
N SER A 298 3.67 -9.72 -2.65
CA SER A 298 4.47 -8.62 -3.17
C SER A 298 3.91 -8.20 -4.53
N PRO A 299 3.43 -6.95 -4.70
CA PRO A 299 2.94 -6.45 -5.97
C PRO A 299 4.08 -6.11 -6.93
N VAL A 300 5.29 -6.63 -6.69
CA VAL A 300 6.49 -6.35 -7.48
C VAL A 300 6.42 -7.13 -8.78
N VAL A 301 6.66 -6.44 -9.90
CA VAL A 301 6.64 -7.01 -11.24
C VAL A 301 7.93 -6.73 -12.01
N PRO A 302 8.28 -7.57 -13.01
CA PRO A 302 9.46 -7.35 -13.83
C PRO A 302 9.40 -6.06 -14.67
N GLU A 303 8.21 -5.67 -15.12
CA GLU A 303 8.01 -4.51 -16.01
C GLU A 303 6.74 -3.75 -15.62
N ARG A 304 6.77 -2.42 -15.70
CA ARG A 304 5.65 -1.56 -15.28
C ARG A 304 4.34 -1.77 -16.03
N ASN A 305 4.39 -2.20 -17.29
CA ASN A 305 3.20 -2.34 -18.15
C ASN A 305 2.51 -3.72 -18.01
N THR A 306 2.79 -4.46 -16.94
CA THR A 306 2.35 -5.85 -16.80
C THR A 306 1.08 -6.01 -15.97
N PHE A 307 -0.02 -5.32 -16.32
CA PHE A 307 -1.38 -5.64 -15.85
C PHE A 307 -2.44 -5.19 -16.85
#